data_AF-A0A1S3B5S1-F1
#
_entry.id   AF-A0A1S3B5S1-F1
#
_cell.length_a   1.000
_cell.length_b   1.000
_cell.length_c   1.000
_cell.angle_alpha   90.00
_cell.angle_beta   90.00
_cell.angle_gamma   90.00
#
_symmetry.space_group_name_H-M   'P 1'
#
loop_
_entity.id
_entity.type
_entity.pdbx_description
1 polymer ?
#
loop_
_entity_poly.entity_id
_entity_poly.type
_entity_poly.pdbx_seq_one_letter_code
_entity_poly.pdbx_strand_id
1 'polypeptide(L)'
;MLASELIQSAERMHMVDPLFQQVLVKECQDKKISVIFYEVFTGFWRLGTETAAELLHCSPYIVCFAKLMTGGIISLSATLASNSVFESFIGDSKLKVLLLGHSYTAHALGCTAATKSIKWFKDPQTNLHIISEGTSLREILDSGKKIGFEHWDLCAFDRTVWD
;
A
#
# COMPACT_ATOMS: atom_id res chain seq x y z
N MET A 1 -5.83 -10.30 -9.69
CA MET A 1 -4.51 -10.23 -10.32
C MET A 1 -3.54 -9.60 -9.35
N LEU A 2 -2.39 -10.24 -9.12
CA LEU A 2 -1.29 -9.62 -8.39
C LEU A 2 -0.46 -8.80 -9.37
N ALA A 3 -0.50 -7.48 -9.24
CA ALA A 3 0.43 -6.61 -9.94
C ALA A 3 1.69 -6.51 -9.07
N SER A 4 2.79 -7.10 -9.55
CA SER A 4 4.07 -6.97 -8.87
C SER A 4 4.52 -5.51 -8.87
N GLU A 5 5.20 -5.11 -7.80
CA GLU A 5 5.93 -3.85 -7.61
C GLU A 5 6.54 -3.28 -8.90
N LEU A 6 6.57 -1.95 -9.03
CA LEU A 6 7.31 -1.18 -10.07
C LEU A 6 8.75 -1.68 -10.25
N ILE A 7 9.35 -2.13 -9.15
CA ILE A 7 10.67 -2.75 -9.12
C ILE A 7 10.50 -4.14 -8.55
N GLN A 8 10.66 -5.17 -9.37
CA GLN A 8 10.68 -6.56 -8.93
C GLN A 8 12.01 -6.85 -8.24
N SER A 9 12.05 -6.62 -6.92
CA SER A 9 13.28 -6.71 -6.13
C SER A 9 13.83 -8.14 -6.08
N ALA A 10 12.94 -9.14 -6.04
CA ALA A 10 13.31 -10.56 -6.08
C ALA A 10 13.91 -11.00 -7.43
N GLU A 11 13.59 -10.30 -8.52
CA GLU A 11 14.05 -10.59 -9.88
C GLU A 11 15.21 -9.66 -10.28
N ARG A 12 16.12 -9.39 -9.34
CA ARG A 12 17.32 -8.55 -9.56
C ARG A 12 17.00 -7.07 -9.85
N MET A 13 16.01 -6.51 -9.16
CA MET A 13 15.58 -5.11 -9.31
C MET A 13 15.13 -4.79 -10.74
N HIS A 14 14.41 -5.72 -11.37
CA HIS A 14 13.86 -5.51 -12.70
C HIS A 14 12.78 -4.42 -12.64
N MET A 15 12.99 -3.34 -13.38
CA MET A 15 12.02 -2.25 -13.47
C MET A 15 10.97 -2.58 -14.51
N VAL A 16 9.71 -2.52 -14.10
CA VAL A 16 8.57 -2.69 -15.01
C VAL A 16 8.18 -1.31 -15.53
N ASP A 17 7.86 -1.23 -16.82
CA ASP A 17 7.37 -0.01 -17.45
C ASP A 17 6.11 0.52 -16.72
N PRO A 18 6.12 1.76 -16.19
CA PRO A 18 4.98 2.36 -15.52
C PRO A 18 3.70 2.41 -16.38
N LEU A 19 3.83 2.70 -17.68
CA LEU A 19 2.69 2.78 -18.61
C LEU A 19 2.07 1.40 -18.82
N PHE A 20 2.89 0.36 -18.93
CA PHE A 20 2.40 -1.01 -19.01
C PHE A 20 1.57 -1.36 -17.77
N GLN A 21 2.06 -1.02 -16.57
CA GLN A 21 1.33 -1.28 -15.33
C GLN A 21 0.02 -0.50 -15.26
N GLN A 22 -0.01 0.77 -15.67
CA GLN A 22 -1.23 1.57 -15.73
C GLN A 22 -2.29 0.96 -16.64
N VAL A 23 -1.92 0.62 -17.86
CA VAL A 23 -2.84 0.00 -18.84
C VAL A 23 -3.35 -1.32 -18.30
N LEU A 24 -2.47 -2.14 -17.73
CA LEU A 24 -2.83 -3.44 -17.18
C LEU A 24 -3.81 -3.32 -15.99
N VAL A 25 -3.61 -2.35 -15.11
CA VAL A 25 -4.52 -2.07 -13.99
C VAL A 25 -5.88 -1.61 -14.50
N LYS A 26 -5.89 -0.69 -15.47
CA LYS A 26 -7.12 -0.18 -16.09
C LYS A 26 -7.94 -1.31 -16.74
N GLU A 27 -7.30 -2.14 -17.56
CA GLU A 27 -7.95 -3.29 -18.19
C GLU A 27 -8.53 -4.27 -17.18
N CYS A 28 -7.85 -4.50 -16.05
CA CYS A 28 -8.37 -5.35 -14.99
C CYS A 28 -9.57 -4.72 -14.28
N GLN A 29 -9.52 -3.42 -14.00
CA GLN A 29 -10.65 -2.69 -13.41
C GLN A 29 -11.87 -2.72 -14.32
N ASP A 30 -11.71 -2.49 -15.62
CA ASP A 30 -12.78 -2.55 -16.62
C ASP A 30 -13.44 -3.94 -16.67
N LYS A 31 -12.66 -4.99 -16.42
CA LYS A 31 -13.14 -6.39 -16.34
C LYS A 31 -13.56 -6.83 -14.95
N LYS A 32 -13.61 -5.93 -13.96
CA LYS A 32 -13.95 -6.22 -12.55
C LYS A 32 -13.03 -7.28 -11.92
N ILE A 33 -11.78 -7.33 -12.37
CA ILE A 33 -10.74 -8.18 -11.80
C ILE A 33 -10.04 -7.39 -10.70
N SER A 34 -10.11 -7.89 -9.46
CA SER A 34 -9.44 -7.23 -8.32
C SER A 34 -7.92 -7.19 -8.53
N VAL A 35 -7.35 -6.00 -8.41
CA VAL A 35 -5.92 -5.74 -8.51
C VAL A 35 -5.33 -5.61 -7.10
N ILE A 36 -4.25 -6.34 -6.85
CA ILE A 36 -3.48 -6.29 -5.60
C ILE A 36 -2.11 -5.70 -5.89
N PHE A 37 -1.71 -4.67 -5.14
CA PHE A 37 -0.37 -4.10 -5.21
C PHE A 37 0.50 -4.66 -4.08
N TYR A 38 1.70 -5.11 -4.44
CA TYR A 38 2.69 -5.56 -3.48
C TYR A 38 3.74 -4.48 -3.26
N GLU A 39 3.53 -3.61 -2.27
CA GLU A 39 4.36 -2.45 -1.98
C GLU A 39 5.31 -2.66 -0.80
N VAL A 40 5.67 -3.92 -0.55
CA VAL A 40 6.58 -4.26 0.55
C VAL A 40 7.97 -3.65 0.32
N PHE A 41 8.47 -3.59 -0.91
CA PHE A 41 9.76 -2.96 -1.22
C PHE A 41 9.62 -1.48 -1.62
N THR A 42 8.61 -1.14 -2.43
CA THR A 42 8.50 0.17 -3.10
C THR A 42 7.76 1.23 -2.29
N GLY A 43 6.98 0.86 -1.28
CA GLY A 43 6.22 1.82 -0.47
C GLY A 43 7.08 2.65 0.49
N PHE A 44 6.45 3.61 1.16
CA PHE A 44 7.03 4.50 2.17
C PHE A 44 8.22 5.33 1.66
N TRP A 45 8.01 6.13 0.60
CA TRP A 45 9.01 7.07 0.08
C TRP A 45 10.32 6.44 -0.41
N ARG A 46 10.37 5.11 -0.59
CA ARG A 46 11.51 4.44 -1.21
C ARG A 46 11.80 4.97 -2.61
N LEU A 47 10.74 5.25 -3.38
CA LEU A 47 10.81 5.79 -4.74
C LEU A 47 10.58 7.31 -4.79
N GLY A 48 10.57 7.97 -3.63
CA GLY A 48 10.34 9.42 -3.51
C GLY A 48 8.89 9.87 -3.41
N THR A 49 7.91 8.97 -3.65
CA THR A 49 6.47 9.14 -3.39
C THR A 49 6.00 8.24 -2.24
N GLU A 50 4.85 8.54 -1.63
CA GLU A 50 4.38 7.78 -0.47
C GLU A 50 4.14 6.31 -0.81
N THR A 51 3.58 6.05 -1.99
CA THR A 51 3.34 4.72 -2.56
C THR A 51 3.72 4.65 -4.04
N ALA A 52 3.95 3.44 -4.54
CA ALA A 52 4.05 3.14 -5.96
C ALA A 52 2.71 3.37 -6.68
N ALA A 53 1.58 3.12 -6.00
CA ALA A 53 0.25 3.44 -6.50
C ALA A 53 0.07 4.93 -6.81
N GLU A 54 0.59 5.81 -5.95
CA GLU A 54 0.61 7.25 -6.18
C GLU A 54 1.44 7.61 -7.42
N LEU A 55 2.63 7.02 -7.56
CA LEU A 55 3.48 7.23 -8.73
C LEU A 55 2.80 6.75 -10.02
N LEU A 56 2.11 5.61 -9.97
CA LEU A 56 1.40 5.05 -11.12
C LEU A 56 0.06 5.73 -11.41
N HIS A 57 -0.43 6.63 -10.55
CA HIS A 57 -1.80 7.17 -10.62
C HIS A 57 -2.89 6.07 -10.69
N CYS A 58 -2.64 4.96 -10.00
CA CYS A 58 -3.52 3.80 -9.98
C CYS A 58 -4.14 3.61 -8.59
N SER A 59 -5.40 3.14 -8.54
CA SER A 59 -6.08 2.77 -7.29
C SER A 59 -6.31 1.26 -7.25
N PRO A 60 -5.42 0.47 -6.63
CA PRO A 60 -5.66 -0.97 -6.44
C PRO A 60 -6.87 -1.22 -5.51
N TYR A 61 -7.28 -2.48 -5.37
CA TYR A 61 -8.30 -2.86 -4.39
C TYR A 61 -7.71 -3.32 -3.07
N ILE A 62 -6.48 -3.86 -3.11
CA ILE A 62 -5.74 -4.36 -1.95
C ILE A 62 -4.29 -3.93 -2.10
N VAL A 63 -3.64 -3.54 -1.01
CA VAL A 63 -2.20 -3.19 -0.99
C VAL A 63 -1.51 -3.83 0.20
N CYS A 64 -0.33 -4.41 -0.03
CA CYS A 64 0.48 -5.03 1.02
C CYS A 64 1.73 -4.20 1.33
N PHE A 65 1.99 -3.98 2.62
CA PHE A 65 3.09 -3.19 3.16
C PHE A 65 3.86 -3.96 4.24
N ALA A 66 5.19 -3.77 4.31
CA ALA A 66 6.05 -4.24 5.40
C ALA A 66 7.37 -3.44 5.37
N LYS A 67 8.52 -4.09 5.59
CA LYS A 67 9.88 -3.53 5.49
C LYS A 67 10.01 -2.10 6.08
N LEU A 68 10.06 -1.08 5.22
CA LEU A 68 10.24 0.32 5.63
C LEU A 68 9.14 0.84 6.56
N MET A 69 7.97 0.21 6.56
CA MET A 69 6.85 0.58 7.44
C MET A 69 7.31 0.78 8.88
N THR A 70 8.17 -0.10 9.41
CA THR A 70 8.67 -0.05 10.80
C THR A 70 10.10 0.47 10.92
N GLY A 71 10.66 1.03 9.84
CA GLY A 71 12.06 1.45 9.78
C GLY A 71 13.06 0.29 9.93
N GLY A 72 12.61 -0.96 9.79
CA GLY A 72 13.44 -2.16 9.97
C GLY A 72 13.72 -2.54 11.44
N ILE A 73 13.04 -1.90 12.41
CA ILE A 73 13.31 -2.12 13.84
C ILE A 73 12.60 -3.35 14.40
N ILE A 74 11.37 -3.61 13.94
CA ILE A 74 10.53 -4.71 14.40
C ILE A 74 9.68 -5.23 13.24
N SER A 75 9.34 -6.52 13.24
CA SER A 75 8.52 -7.13 12.21
C SER A 75 7.06 -6.68 12.32
N LEU A 76 6.56 -6.03 11.27
CA LEU A 76 5.13 -5.78 11.08
C LEU A 76 4.86 -5.76 9.57
N SER A 77 3.70 -6.28 9.19
CA SER A 77 3.14 -6.13 7.86
C SER A 77 1.69 -5.68 7.98
N ALA A 78 1.21 -4.96 6.97
CA ALA A 78 -0.16 -4.49 6.87
C ALA A 78 -0.68 -4.81 5.48
N THR A 79 -1.93 -5.27 5.41
CA THR A 79 -2.67 -5.40 4.15
C THR A 79 -3.85 -4.44 4.24
N LEU A 80 -3.88 -3.45 3.37
CA LEU A 80 -5.00 -2.51 3.24
C LEU A 80 -5.96 -3.05 2.19
N ALA A 81 -7.25 -2.86 2.43
CA ALA A 81 -8.29 -3.21 1.48
C ALA A 81 -9.15 -1.96 1.23
N SER A 82 -9.63 -1.81 0.01
CA SER A 82 -10.65 -0.80 -0.30
C SER A 82 -11.94 -1.14 0.44
N ASN A 83 -12.75 -0.12 0.72
CA ASN A 83 -14.03 -0.29 1.40
C ASN A 83 -14.92 -1.30 0.66
N SER A 84 -14.90 -1.30 -0.68
CA SER A 84 -15.66 -2.29 -1.47
C SER A 84 -15.28 -3.75 -1.15
N VAL A 85 -14.01 -4.01 -0.85
CA VAL A 85 -13.52 -5.33 -0.45
C VAL A 85 -13.87 -5.58 1.03
N PHE A 86 -13.66 -4.61 1.91
CA PHE A 86 -13.97 -4.74 3.33
C PHE A 86 -15.46 -5.03 3.58
N GLU A 87 -16.36 -4.27 2.94
CA GLU A 87 -17.81 -4.44 3.01
C GLU A 87 -18.28 -5.82 2.55
N SER A 88 -17.53 -6.49 1.67
CA SER A 88 -17.86 -7.86 1.26
C SER A 88 -17.77 -8.87 2.40
N PHE A 89 -17.02 -8.54 3.46
CA PHE A 89 -16.84 -9.35 4.66
C PHE A 89 -17.76 -8.96 5.83
N ILE A 90 -18.57 -7.90 5.68
CA ILE A 90 -19.53 -7.48 6.69
C ILE A 90 -20.83 -8.29 6.54
N GLY A 91 -21.30 -8.88 7.64
CA GLY A 91 -22.61 -9.51 7.72
C GLY A 91 -22.79 -10.43 8.92
N ASP A 92 -24.04 -10.79 9.21
CA ASP A 92 -24.44 -11.51 10.43
C ASP A 92 -23.99 -12.98 10.48
N SER A 93 -23.43 -13.49 9.38
CA SER A 93 -22.96 -14.88 9.29
C SER A 93 -21.46 -14.95 9.50
N LYS A 94 -21.01 -15.85 10.38
CA LYS A 94 -19.58 -16.20 10.53
C LYS A 94 -18.93 -16.66 9.22
N LEU A 95 -19.72 -17.10 8.23
CA LEU A 95 -19.22 -17.49 6.91
C LEU A 95 -18.85 -16.29 6.02
N LYS A 96 -19.32 -15.08 6.36
CA LYS A 96 -18.98 -13.84 5.64
C LYS A 96 -17.77 -13.13 6.24
N VAL A 97 -17.50 -13.31 7.53
CA VAL A 97 -16.43 -12.59 8.22
C VAL A 97 -15.05 -13.13 7.80
N LEU A 98 -14.09 -12.23 7.60
CA LEU A 98 -12.69 -12.59 7.34
C LEU A 98 -12.03 -13.10 8.63
N LEU A 99 -12.09 -14.40 8.90
CA LEU A 99 -11.51 -15.02 10.11
C LEU A 99 -9.98 -15.22 10.00
N LEU A 100 -9.24 -14.16 9.73
CA LEU A 100 -7.78 -14.16 9.64
C LEU A 100 -7.17 -13.34 10.77
N GLY A 101 -6.40 -13.98 11.64
CA GLY A 101 -5.69 -13.33 12.73
C GLY A 101 -4.56 -14.20 13.26
N HIS A 102 -3.52 -13.55 13.79
CA HIS A 102 -2.39 -14.17 14.47
C HIS A 102 -2.21 -13.51 15.84
N SER A 103 -1.52 -14.17 16.76
CA SER A 103 -1.30 -13.65 18.13
C SER A 103 -0.58 -12.29 18.15
N TYR A 104 0.18 -11.96 17.11
CA TYR A 104 0.90 -10.70 16.95
C TYR A 104 0.23 -9.71 15.98
N THR A 105 -0.99 -10.00 15.51
CA THR A 105 -1.78 -9.06 14.70
C THR A 105 -1.95 -7.77 15.48
N ALA A 106 -1.59 -6.64 14.86
CA ALA A 106 -1.66 -5.31 15.46
C ALA A 106 -0.95 -5.17 16.82
N HIS A 107 0.14 -5.92 17.06
CA HIS A 107 0.91 -5.79 18.30
C HIS A 107 1.43 -4.35 18.53
N ALA A 108 1.27 -3.84 19.75
CA ALA A 108 1.46 -2.44 20.08
C ALA A 108 2.87 -1.90 19.76
N LEU A 109 3.92 -2.70 19.97
CA LEU A 109 5.30 -2.31 19.67
C LEU A 109 5.50 -2.07 18.17
N GLY A 110 5.01 -2.97 17.32
CA GLY A 110 5.06 -2.81 15.87
C GLY A 110 4.27 -1.61 15.40
N CYS A 111 3.05 -1.41 15.89
CA CYS A 111 2.22 -0.26 15.53
C CYS A 111 2.87 1.07 15.93
N THR A 112 3.53 1.11 17.09
CA THR A 112 4.27 2.28 17.56
C THR A 112 5.49 2.57 16.67
N ALA A 113 6.29 1.54 16.39
CA ALA A 113 7.43 1.65 15.48
C ALA A 113 6.99 2.11 14.07
N ALA A 114 5.88 1.56 13.57
CA ALA A 114 5.33 1.93 12.28
C ALA A 114 4.88 3.39 12.24
N THR A 115 4.08 3.80 13.22
CA THR A 115 3.60 5.19 13.32
C THR A 115 4.76 6.18 13.38
N LYS A 116 5.80 5.88 14.16
CA LYS A 116 6.97 6.77 14.28
C LYS A 116 7.79 6.80 12.99
N SER A 117 7.98 5.66 12.35
CA SER A 117 8.75 5.54 11.09
C SER A 117 8.04 6.25 9.94
N ILE A 118 6.72 6.06 9.77
CA ILE A 118 5.92 6.76 8.76
C ILE A 118 6.00 8.28 8.97
N LYS A 119 5.85 8.76 10.21
CA LYS A 119 6.01 10.19 10.53
C LYS A 119 7.40 10.72 10.17
N TRP A 120 8.45 9.93 10.40
CA TRP A 120 9.82 10.29 10.05
C TRP A 120 10.02 10.33 8.52
N PHE A 121 9.50 9.37 7.77
CA PHE A 121 9.66 9.35 6.31
C PHE A 121 8.85 10.43 5.60
N LYS A 122 7.72 10.83 6.18
CA LYS A 122 6.85 11.89 5.64
C LYS A 122 7.44 13.29 5.80
N ASP A 123 8.30 13.51 6.79
CA ASP A 123 8.88 14.82 7.07
C ASP A 123 10.05 15.12 6.09
N PRO A 124 9.93 16.18 5.25
CA PRO A 124 10.99 16.59 4.31
C PRO A 124 12.32 16.96 4.96
N GLN A 125 12.32 17.35 6.24
CA GLN A 125 13.55 17.67 6.96
C GLN A 125 14.35 16.41 7.30
N THR A 126 13.66 15.30 7.53
CA THR A 126 14.27 14.03 7.93
C THR A 126 14.40 13.03 6.78
N ASN A 127 13.66 13.21 5.69
CA ASN A 127 13.75 12.41 4.47
C ASN A 127 14.08 13.28 3.24
N LEU A 128 15.38 13.40 2.97
CA LEU A 128 15.90 14.17 1.84
C LEU A 128 15.58 13.56 0.46
N HIS A 129 15.06 12.33 0.43
CA HIS A 129 14.69 11.63 -0.81
C HIS A 129 13.24 11.87 -1.22
N ILE A 130 12.47 12.67 -0.48
CA ILE A 130 11.14 13.09 -0.93
C ILE A 130 11.33 13.87 -2.23
N ILE A 131 10.64 13.42 -3.28
CA ILE A 131 10.53 14.21 -4.50
C ILE A 131 9.72 15.45 -4.13
N SER A 132 10.41 16.55 -3.84
CA SER A 132 9.76 17.87 -3.82
C SER A 132 9.15 18.09 -5.20
N GLU A 133 8.01 18.78 -5.28
CA GLU A 133 7.15 18.91 -6.48
C GLU A 133 7.86 19.45 -7.76
N GLY A 134 9.19 19.58 -7.83
CA GLY A 134 9.95 20.12 -8.94
C GLY A 134 11.12 19.28 -9.51
N THR A 135 11.55 18.15 -8.94
CA THR A 135 12.77 17.45 -9.42
C THR A 135 12.48 16.07 -10.04
N SER A 136 11.86 16.13 -11.21
CA SER A 136 11.89 15.19 -12.35
C SER A 136 11.86 13.68 -12.11
N LEU A 137 10.65 13.14 -11.95
CA LEU A 137 10.14 12.00 -12.75
C LEU A 137 9.04 12.50 -13.70
N ARG A 138 9.19 13.74 -14.21
CA ARG A 138 8.16 14.45 -15.00
C ARG A 138 8.09 13.99 -16.46
N GLU A 139 8.99 13.14 -16.92
CA GLU A 139 8.95 12.70 -18.33
C GLU A 139 7.98 11.55 -18.63
N ILE A 140 7.29 10.97 -17.64
CA ILE A 140 6.42 9.78 -17.90
C ILE A 140 4.97 9.93 -17.40
N LEU A 141 4.65 10.84 -16.48
CA LEU A 141 3.41 10.75 -15.69
C LEU A 141 2.68 12.09 -15.56
N ASP A 142 2.10 12.58 -16.66
CA ASP A 142 1.17 13.70 -16.69
C ASP A 142 -0.28 13.19 -16.69
N SER A 143 -0.85 12.93 -15.51
CA SER A 143 -2.30 13.10 -15.27
C SER A 143 -2.61 13.03 -13.77
N GLY A 144 -2.89 14.20 -13.19
CA GLY A 144 -3.10 14.37 -11.76
C GLY A 144 -4.28 13.58 -11.17
N LYS A 145 -3.96 12.70 -10.23
CA LYS A 145 -4.80 12.36 -9.07
C LYS A 145 -3.89 12.03 -7.89
N LYS A 146 -3.99 12.79 -6.80
CA LYS A 146 -3.35 12.48 -5.52
C LYS A 146 -4.21 11.42 -4.82
N ILE A 147 -3.66 10.24 -4.52
CA ILE A 147 -4.31 9.19 -3.73
C ILE A 147 -3.50 9.05 -2.44
N GLY A 148 -4.02 9.59 -1.34
CA GLY A 148 -3.42 9.44 -0.01
C GLY A 148 -4.04 8.29 0.79
N PHE A 149 -3.43 7.93 1.92
CA PHE A 149 -3.93 6.90 2.85
C PHE A 149 -5.35 7.14 3.39
N GLU A 150 -5.90 8.35 3.26
CA GLU A 150 -7.23 8.71 3.78
C GLU A 150 -8.39 7.92 3.15
N HIS A 151 -8.16 7.20 2.05
CA HIS A 151 -9.15 6.36 1.36
C HIS A 151 -9.00 4.86 1.66
N TRP A 152 -8.15 4.50 2.63
CA TRP A 152 -7.80 3.11 2.91
C TRP A 152 -8.08 2.75 4.36
N ASP A 153 -9.02 1.83 4.57
CA ASP A 153 -9.22 1.22 5.88
C ASP A 153 -8.13 0.18 6.15
N LEU A 154 -7.45 0.35 7.29
CA LEU A 154 -6.57 -0.68 7.84
C LEU A 154 -7.44 -1.89 8.18
N CYS A 155 -7.15 -3.05 7.59
CA CYS A 155 -7.63 -4.33 8.10
C CYS A 155 -6.88 -4.68 9.40
N ALA A 156 -7.01 -3.85 10.42
CA ALA A 156 -6.70 -4.17 11.80
C ALA A 156 -8.04 -4.29 12.52
N PHE A 157 -8.42 -5.53 12.82
CA PHE A 157 -9.68 -5.90 13.46
C PHE A 157 -10.10 -4.91 14.55
N ASP A 158 -11.21 -4.23 14.33
CA ASP A 158 -11.88 -3.40 15.32
C ASP A 158 -12.39 -4.30 16.47
N ARG A 159 -12.29 -3.80 17.71
CA ARG A 159 -12.68 -4.54 18.93
C ARG A 159 -14.18 -4.80 19.01
N THR A 160 -14.98 -4.11 18.21
CA THR A 160 -16.45 -4.12 18.24
C THR A 160 -17.10 -5.42 17.77
N VAL A 161 -16.35 -6.36 17.20
CA VAL A 161 -16.88 -7.66 16.74
C VAL A 161 -16.88 -8.73 17.85
N TRP A 162 -16.35 -8.42 19.04
CA TRP A 162 -16.25 -9.36 20.17
C TRP A 162 -17.17 -9.07 21.36
N ASP A 163 -18.13 -8.16 21.22
CA ASP A 163 -19.22 -7.94 22.19
C ASP A 163 -20.59 -8.36 21.62
#